data_AF-A0A5E6NL94-F1
#
_entry.id   AF-A0A5E6NL94-F1
#
_cell.length_a   1.000
_cell.length_b   1.000
_cell.length_c   1.000
_cell.angle_alpha   90.00
_cell.angle_beta   90.00
_cell.angle_gamma   90.00
#
_symmetry.space_group_name_H-M   'P 1'
#
loop_
_entity.id
_entity.type
_entity.pdbx_description
1 polymer ?
#
loop_
_entity_poly.entity_id
_entity_poly.type
_entity_poly.pdbx_seq_one_letter_code
_entity_poly.pdbx_strand_id
1 'polypeptide(L)'
;MNYLQIFLKEKKAIFVEQAKESGKPDNIIEKMIGGRMKKFINEVTLSGQAFVKDPDTTVGALVKSKGATIKSFVRFEVGDGIEKKEENFADEVMAQVKG
;
A
#
# COMPACT_ATOMS: atom_id res chain seq x y z
N MET A 1 13.54 -14.54 9.28
CA MET A 1 13.63 -13.19 8.67
C MET A 1 12.26 -12.52 8.74
N ASN A 2 12.09 -11.46 9.54
CA ASN A 2 10.82 -10.76 9.69
C ASN A 2 10.78 -9.52 8.77
N TYR A 3 10.59 -9.74 7.48
CA TYR A 3 10.62 -8.70 6.43
C TYR A 3 9.63 -7.57 6.71
N LEU A 4 8.46 -7.92 7.25
CA LEU A 4 7.43 -6.96 7.64
C LEU A 4 7.91 -6.00 8.73
N GLN A 5 8.64 -6.48 9.73
CA GLN A 5 9.18 -5.60 10.78
C GLN A 5 10.22 -4.61 10.26
N ILE A 6 11.07 -5.05 9.32
CA ILE A 6 12.06 -4.18 8.68
C ILE A 6 11.32 -3.09 7.90
N PHE A 7 10.36 -3.48 7.06
CA PHE A 7 9.56 -2.56 6.26
C PHE A 7 8.78 -1.54 7.11
N LEU A 8 8.14 -1.98 8.19
CA LEU A 8 7.42 -1.09 9.10
C LEU A 8 8.36 -0.13 9.85
N LYS A 9 9.56 -0.58 10.21
CA LYS A 9 10.58 0.26 10.85
C LYS A 9 11.08 1.36 9.91
N GLU A 10 11.37 1.01 8.66
CA GLU A 10 11.76 1.97 7.62
C GLU A 10 10.65 3.00 7.37
N LYS A 11 9.40 2.56 7.21
CA LYS A 11 8.25 3.47 7.06
C LYS A 11 8.04 4.37 8.27
N LYS A 12 8.25 3.85 9.49
CA LYS A 12 8.19 4.65 10.71
C LYS A 12 9.25 5.74 10.73
N ALA A 13 10.49 5.45 10.30
CA ALA A 13 11.57 6.43 10.24
C ALA A 13 11.21 7.59 9.31
N ILE A 14 10.66 7.29 8.12
CA ILE A 14 10.19 8.31 7.17
C ILE A 14 9.12 9.21 7.81
N PHE A 15 8.14 8.65 8.53
CA PHE A 15 7.13 9.47 9.21
C PHE A 15 7.68 10.30 10.37
N VAL A 16 8.73 9.83 11.05
CA VAL A 16 9.41 10.60 12.09
C VAL A 16 10.09 11.82 11.48
N GLU A 17 10.83 11.65 10.38
CA GLU A 17 11.50 12.75 9.67
C GLU A 17 10.49 13.80 9.22
N GLN A 18 9.42 13.38 8.53
CA GLN A 18 8.34 14.27 8.11
C GLN A 18 7.64 14.99 9.27
N ALA A 19 7.56 14.36 10.45
CA ALA A 19 6.91 14.96 11.60
C ALA A 19 7.81 15.97 12.32
N LYS A 20 9.13 15.78 12.31
CA LYS A 20 10.11 16.75 12.85
C LYS A 20 10.08 18.08 12.10
N GLU A 21 9.82 18.05 10.80
CA GLU A 21 9.64 19.26 9.97
C GLU A 21 8.40 20.08 10.35
N SER A 22 7.46 19.52 11.14
CA SER A 22 6.19 20.20 11.45
C SER A 22 6.28 21.26 12.55
N GLY A 23 7.40 21.34 13.29
CA GLY A 23 7.59 22.31 14.38
C GLY A 23 6.65 22.15 15.58
N LYS A 24 5.92 21.04 15.67
CA LYS A 24 4.96 20.75 16.76
C LYS A 24 5.66 20.16 17.98
N PRO A 25 5.04 20.21 19.18
CA PRO A 25 5.57 19.56 20.37
C PRO A 25 5.68 18.03 20.22
N ASP A 26 6.65 17.42 20.91
CA ASP A 26 6.99 15.99 20.80
C ASP A 26 5.79 15.06 21.04
N ASN A 27 4.94 15.38 22.01
CA ASN A 27 3.73 14.60 22.32
C ASN A 27 2.69 14.60 21.17
N ILE A 28 2.66 15.66 20.36
CA ILE A 28 1.81 15.75 19.17
C ILE A 28 2.45 14.99 18.00
N ILE A 29 3.77 15.12 17.83
CA ILE A 29 4.54 14.39 16.83
C ILE A 29 4.37 12.87 17.01
N GLU A 30 4.48 12.38 18.24
CA GLU A 30 4.32 10.96 18.54
C GLU A 30 2.91 10.45 18.19
N LYS A 31 1.86 11.19 18.56
CA LYS A 31 0.47 10.87 18.19
C LYS A 31 0.27 10.88 16.67
N MET A 32 0.88 11.83 15.96
CA MET A 32 0.81 11.92 14.51
C MET A 32 1.46 10.69 13.84
N ILE A 33 2.65 10.30 14.29
CA ILE A 33 3.35 9.12 13.77
C ILE A 33 2.52 7.85 14.03
N GLY A 34 1.97 7.71 15.23
CA GLY A 34 1.11 6.57 15.59
C GLY A 34 -0.12 6.47 14.69
N GLY A 35 -0.82 7.59 14.45
CA GLY A 35 -1.96 7.65 13.55
C GLY A 35 -1.60 7.29 12.11
N ARG A 36 -0.51 7.85 11.58
CA ARG A 36 -0.02 7.54 10.21
C ARG A 36 0.38 6.09 10.07
N MET A 37 1.06 5.52 11.06
CA MET A 37 1.46 4.11 11.04
C MET A 37 0.26 3.17 11.09
N LYS A 38 -0.73 3.47 11.94
CA LYS A 38 -1.98 2.70 12.01
C LYS A 38 -2.72 2.73 10.66
N LYS A 39 -2.84 3.92 10.06
CA LYS A 39 -3.45 4.07 8.73
C LYS A 39 -2.70 3.26 7.67
N PHE A 40 -1.37 3.40 7.62
CA PHE A 40 -0.53 2.70 6.67
C PHE A 40 -0.68 1.17 6.76
N ILE A 41 -0.61 0.61 7.98
CA ILE A 41 -0.79 -0.82 8.21
C ILE A 41 -2.16 -1.28 7.69
N ASN A 42 -3.22 -0.51 7.94
CA ASN A 42 -4.55 -0.84 7.47
C ASN A 42 -4.67 -0.82 5.93
N GLU A 43 -3.94 0.05 5.25
CA GLU A 43 -3.95 0.15 3.78
C GLU A 43 -3.16 -1.01 3.12
N VAL A 44 -2.07 -1.46 3.72
CA VAL A 44 -1.15 -2.46 3.11
C VAL A 44 -1.40 -3.90 3.55
N THR A 45 -2.32 -4.15 4.49
CA THR A 45 -2.62 -5.50 4.98
C THR A 45 -4.04 -5.91 4.65
N LEU A 46 -4.23 -7.14 4.19
CA LEU A 46 -5.56 -7.67 3.86
C LEU A 46 -6.53 -7.54 5.04
N SER A 47 -6.10 -7.87 6.25
CA SER A 47 -6.95 -7.84 7.45
C SER A 47 -7.36 -6.42 7.89
N GLY A 48 -6.54 -5.41 7.61
CA GLY A 48 -6.81 -4.01 7.97
C GLY A 48 -7.65 -3.26 6.94
N GLN A 49 -7.73 -3.77 5.71
CA GLN A 49 -8.50 -3.16 4.63
C GLN A 49 -10.01 -3.25 4.86
N ALA A 50 -10.73 -2.23 4.37
CA ALA A 50 -12.18 -2.25 4.28
C ALA A 50 -12.66 -3.36 3.34
N PHE A 51 -13.77 -4.01 3.66
CA PHE A 51 -14.34 -5.05 2.81
C PHE A 51 -15.06 -4.40 1.62
N VAL A 52 -14.73 -4.81 0.40
CA VAL A 52 -15.24 -4.19 -0.84
C VAL A 52 -16.78 -4.16 -0.94
N LYS A 53 -17.48 -5.14 -0.33
CA LYS A 53 -18.95 -5.20 -0.33
C LYS A 53 -19.61 -4.47 0.85
N ASP A 54 -18.84 -4.19 1.91
CA ASP A 54 -19.29 -3.48 3.10
C ASP A 54 -18.09 -2.71 3.69
N PRO A 55 -17.86 -1.47 3.23
CA PRO A 55 -16.69 -0.69 3.60
C PRO A 55 -16.63 -0.30 5.09
N ASP A 56 -17.75 -0.41 5.82
CA ASP A 56 -17.80 -0.14 7.26
C ASP A 56 -17.14 -1.26 8.08
N THR A 57 -16.95 -2.44 7.49
CA THR A 57 -16.33 -3.61 8.12
C THR A 57 -14.97 -3.90 7.49
N THR A 58 -13.94 -4.12 8.31
CA THR A 58 -12.65 -4.59 7.78
C THR A 58 -12.71 -6.09 7.44
N VAL A 59 -11.89 -6.54 6.49
CA VAL A 59 -11.81 -7.97 6.14
C VAL A 59 -11.43 -8.82 7.36
N GLY A 60 -10.54 -8.33 8.22
CA GLY A 60 -10.17 -9.02 9.47
C GLY A 60 -11.34 -9.16 10.44
N ALA A 61 -12.16 -8.11 10.60
CA ALA A 61 -13.35 -8.15 11.44
C ALA A 61 -14.40 -9.13 10.87
N LEU A 62 -14.62 -9.10 9.56
CA LEU A 62 -15.52 -10.02 8.87
C LEU A 62 -15.11 -11.48 9.10
N VAL A 63 -13.86 -11.83 8.83
CA VAL A 63 -13.34 -13.19 8.99
C VAL A 63 -13.47 -13.68 10.43
N LYS A 64 -13.13 -12.82 11.40
CA LYS A 64 -13.27 -13.12 12.83
C LYS A 64 -14.73 -13.34 13.23
N SER A 65 -15.67 -12.54 12.71
CA SER A 65 -17.11 -12.69 12.98
C SER A 65 -17.68 -14.04 12.55
N LYS A 66 -17.01 -14.70 11.60
CA LYS A 66 -17.38 -16.02 11.06
C LYS A 66 -16.60 -17.17 11.69
N GLY A 67 -15.80 -16.92 12.73
CA GLY A 67 -14.96 -17.93 13.38
C GLY A 67 -13.85 -18.49 12.48
N ALA A 68 -13.46 -17.74 11.44
CA ALA A 68 -12.44 -18.14 10.47
C ALA A 68 -11.13 -17.37 10.67
N THR A 69 -10.08 -17.80 9.95
CA THR A 69 -8.78 -17.14 9.92
C THR A 69 -8.21 -17.10 8.50
N ILE A 70 -7.46 -16.05 8.18
CA ILE A 70 -6.72 -15.93 6.92
C ILE A 70 -5.38 -16.63 7.10
N LYS A 71 -5.08 -17.64 6.28
CA LYS A 71 -3.78 -18.33 6.29
C LYS A 71 -2.77 -17.67 5.35
N SER A 72 -3.17 -17.45 4.11
CA SER A 72 -2.36 -16.82 3.06
C SER A 72 -3.26 -16.40 1.91
N PHE A 73 -2.75 -15.50 1.06
CA PHE A 73 -3.36 -15.16 -0.22
C PHE A 73 -2.23 -14.87 -1.22
N VAL A 74 -2.54 -15.03 -2.52
CA VAL A 74 -1.66 -14.63 -3.62
C VAL A 74 -2.52 -13.87 -4.61
N ARG A 75 -2.03 -12.73 -5.08
CA ARG A 75 -2.68 -11.91 -6.12
C ARG A 75 -1.77 -11.93 -7.34
N PHE A 76 -2.31 -12.40 -8.47
CA PHE A 76 -1.65 -12.28 -9.77
C PHE A 76 -2.33 -11.17 -10.57
N GLU A 77 -1.52 -10.40 -11.28
CA GLU A 77 -1.99 -9.37 -12.20
C GLU A 77 -1.22 -9.52 -13.52
N VAL A 78 -1.95 -9.46 -14.64
CA VAL A 78 -1.34 -9.58 -15.97
C VAL A 78 -0.49 -8.33 -16.21
N GLY A 79 0.78 -8.53 -16.54
CA GLY A 79 1.71 -7.41 -16.75
C GLY A 79 2.43 -6.93 -15.49
N ASP A 80 2.21 -7.55 -14.32
CA ASP A 80 2.92 -7.16 -13.10
C ASP A 80 4.45 -7.32 -13.28
N GLY A 81 5.19 -6.24 -13.03
CA GLY A 81 6.63 -6.15 -13.26
C GLY A 81 7.09 -6.03 -14.72
N ILE A 82 6.19 -5.91 -15.69
CA ILE A 82 6.54 -5.68 -17.10
C ILE A 82 6.49 -4.19 -17.41
N GLU A 83 7.59 -3.64 -17.91
CA GLU A 83 7.62 -2.27 -18.41
C GLU A 83 6.72 -2.15 -19.65
N LYS A 84 5.66 -1.36 -19.53
CA LYS A 84 4.72 -1.13 -20.63
C LYS A 84 5.44 -0.27 -21.67
N LYS A 85 5.80 -0.87 -22.79
CA LYS A 85 6.26 -0.12 -23.96
C LYS A 85 5.14 0.78 -24.44
N GLU A 86 5.36 2.08 -24.40
CA GLU A 86 4.46 3.06 -24.96
C GLU A 86 4.90 3.30 -26.41
N GLU A 87 4.32 2.55 -27.35
CA GLU A 87 4.61 2.70 -28.77
C GLU A 87 3.69 3.77 -29.35
N ASN A 88 4.28 4.86 -29.86
CA ASN A 88 3.55 5.92 -30.52
C ASN A 88 3.14 5.47 -31.93
N PHE A 89 1.87 5.10 -32.07
CA PHE A 89 1.27 4.62 -33.32
C PHE A 89 1.55 5.55 -34.52
N ALA A 90 1.64 6.87 -34.29
CA ALA A 90 1.94 7.83 -35.35
C ALA A 90 3.36 7.64 -35.94
N ASP A 91 4.33 7.31 -35.09
CA ASP A 91 5.72 7.09 -35.50
C ASP A 91 5.88 5.76 -36.24
N GLU A 92 5.12 4.73 -35.85
CA GLU A 92 5.05 3.44 -36.56
C GLU A 92 4.46 3.60 -37.97
N VAL A 93 3.33 4.32 -38.09
CA VAL A 93 2.70 4.59 -39.39
C VAL A 93 3.62 5.40 -40.30
N MET A 94 4.30 6.43 -39.76
CA MET A 94 5.25 7.24 -40.54
C MET A 94 6.48 6.46 -41.00
N ALA A 95 6.91 5.45 -40.26
CA ALA A 95 8.03 4.58 -40.66
C ALA A 95 7.65 3.65 -41.82
N GLN A 96 6.41 3.17 -41.88
CA GLN A 96 5.93 2.29 -42.96
C GLN A 96 5.69 3.01 -44.29
N VAL A 97 5.37 4.31 -44.28
CA VAL A 97 5.12 5.10 -45.51
C VAL A 97 6.42 5.56 -46.20
N LYS A 98 7.56 5.53 -45.50
CA LYS A 98 8.87 5.95 -46.02
C LYS A 98 9.73 4.81 -46.59
N GLY A 99 9.25 3.57 -46.52
CA GLY A 99 9.84 2.40 -47.19
C GLY A 99 9.12 2.07 -48.48
#